data_AF-A0A1Z8WTF4-F1
#
_entry.id   AF-A0A1Z8WTF4-F1
#
_cell.length_a   1.000
_cell.length_b   1.000
_cell.length_c   1.000
_cell.angle_alpha   90.00
_cell.angle_beta   90.00
_cell.angle_gamma   90.00
#
_symmetry.space_group_name_H-M   'P 1'
#
loop_
_entity.id
_entity.type
_entity.pdbx_description
1 polymer ?
#
loop_
_entity_poly.entity_id
_entity_poly.type
_entity_poly.pdbx_seq_one_letter_code
_entity_poly.pdbx_strand_id
1 'polypeptide(L)' 'MKVGDLVKHGSRLELSPAGGWINTEQPRIGIIVSQDCSHRQKRFDVLFISENGNTIEKIWPGHLQELK' A
#
# COMPACT_ATOMS: atom_id res chain seq x y z
N MET A 1 7.00 -11.20 0.20
CA MET A 1 6.26 -10.32 -0.71
C MET A 1 6.45 -10.72 -2.17
N LYS A 2 5.47 -11.47 -2.65
CA LYS A 2 5.22 -11.96 -4.01
C LYS A 2 3.73 -11.77 -4.34
N VAL A 3 3.37 -11.98 -5.60
CA VAL A 3 1.96 -12.02 -6.03
C VAL A 3 1.20 -13.07 -5.21
N GLY A 4 0.02 -12.71 -4.74
CA GLY A 4 -0.84 -13.52 -3.87
C GLY A 4 -0.66 -13.26 -2.37
N ASP A 5 0.41 -12.60 -1.94
CA ASP A 5 0.60 -12.29 -0.53
C ASP A 5 -0.42 -11.22 -0.07
N LEU A 6 -0.98 -11.43 1.12
CA LEU A 6 -1.74 -10.42 1.85
C LEU A 6 -0.77 -9.40 2.45
N VAL A 7 -1.06 -8.13 2.21
CA VAL A 7 -0.24 -7.01 2.67
C VAL A 7 -1.10 -5.97 3.36
N LYS A 8 -0.52 -5.36 4.38
CA LYS A 8 -1.04 -4.14 5.01
C LYS A 8 -0.32 -2.96 4.39
N HIS A 9 -1.08 -2.05 3.77
CA HIS A 9 -0.57 -0.75 3.37
C HIS A 9 -0.67 0.21 4.55
N GLY A 10 0.49 0.70 4.99
CA GLY A 10 0.62 1.57 6.15
C GLY A 10 0.09 2.98 5.89
N SER A 11 -0.41 3.57 6.96
CA SER A 11 -0.86 4.95 7.08
C SER A 11 0.04 5.99 6.38
N ARG A 12 -0.58 6.82 5.53
CA ARG A 12 0.01 8.04 5.01
C ARG A 12 0.17 9.07 6.13
N LEU A 13 1.42 9.43 6.42
CA LEU A 13 1.74 10.55 7.30
C LEU A 13 1.74 11.82 6.45
N GLU A 14 0.92 12.78 6.83
CA GLU A 14 0.88 14.11 6.22
C GLU A 14 1.32 15.15 7.24
N LEU A 15 1.97 16.21 6.76
CA LEU A 15 2.29 17.34 7.61
C LEU A 15 1.01 18.14 7.86
N SER A 16 0.63 18.32 9.12
CA SER A 16 -0.49 19.16 9.47
C SER A 16 -0.17 20.63 9.20
N PRO A 17 -1.17 21.47 8.86
CA PRO A 17 -0.98 22.91 8.74
C PRO A 17 -0.45 23.59 10.01
N ALA A 18 -0.67 22.97 11.18
CA ALA A 18 -0.23 23.48 12.48
C ALA A 18 1.22 23.07 12.84
N GLY A 19 1.89 22.29 11.99
CA GLY A 19 3.19 21.70 12.29
C GLY A 19 3.04 20.44 13.14
N GLY A 20 3.21 19.28 12.51
CA GLY A 20 3.14 17.97 13.14
C GLY A 20 2.81 16.90 12.11
N TRP A 21 3.16 15.63 12.39
CA TRP A 21 2.76 14.53 11.51
C TRP A 21 1.37 14.04 11.93
N ILE A 22 0.40 14.16 11.04
CA ILE A 22 -0.92 13.55 11.18
C ILE A 22 -0.95 12.28 10.35
N ASN A 23 -1.41 11.21 10.97
CA ASN A 23 -1.73 9.98 10.29
C ASN A 23 -3.13 10.13 9.67
N THR A 24 -3.20 10.27 8.34
CA THR A 24 -4.45 10.58 7.64
C THR A 24 -5.11 9.37 6.98
N GLU A 25 -4.43 8.21 6.94
CA GLU A 25 -5.01 7.00 6.34
C GLU A 25 -5.13 5.87 7.36
N GLN A 26 -6.33 5.30 7.46
CA GLN A 26 -6.53 4.02 8.14
C GLN A 26 -5.74 2.94 7.38
N PRO A 27 -5.07 2.03 8.10
CA PRO A 27 -4.35 0.93 7.45
C PRO A 27 -5.33 0.06 6.67
N ARG A 28 -5.00 -0.23 5.41
CA ARG A 28 -5.82 -1.06 4.52
C ARG A 28 -5.13 -2.39 4.24
N ILE A 29 -5.93 -3.45 4.16
CA ILE A 29 -5.43 -4.77 3.76
C ILE A 29 -5.70 -4.95 2.27
N GLY A 30 -4.67 -5.38 1.55
CA GLY A 30 -4.76 -5.68 0.12
C GLY A 30 -4.00 -6.95 -0.24
N ILE A 31 -4.17 -7.37 -1.49
CA ILE A 31 -3.50 -8.54 -2.06
C ILE A 31 -2.59 -8.05 -3.19
N ILE A 32 -1.34 -8.50 -3.22
CA ILE A 32 -0.44 -8.21 -4.35
C ILE A 32 -0.95 -8.98 -5.57
N VAL A 33 -1.36 -8.26 -6.63
CA VAL A 33 -1.86 -8.87 -7.88
C VAL A 33 -0.83 -8.84 -9.00
N SER A 34 0.14 -7.93 -8.92
CA SER A 34 1.18 -7.78 -9.93
C SER A 34 2.47 -7.19 -9.30
N GLN A 35 3.60 -7.40 -9.96
CA GLN A 35 4.88 -6.83 -9.58
C GLN A 35 5.58 -6.25 -10.81
N ASP A 36 5.92 -4.96 -10.74
CA ASP A 36 6.72 -4.26 -11.75
C ASP A 36 8.18 -4.26 -11.31
N CYS A 37 9.05 -4.85 -12.13
CA CYS A 37 10.48 -4.97 -11.89
C CYS A 37 11.33 -4.06 -12.79
N SER A 38 10.73 -3.09 -13.47
CA SER A 38 11.46 -2.27 -14.44
C SER A 38 12.48 -1.32 -13.78
N HIS A 39 13.62 -1.13 -14.44
CA HIS A 39 14.67 -0.15 -14.19
C HIS A 39 14.91 0.30 -12.73
N ARG A 40 15.54 -0.57 -11.95
CA ARG A 40 16.10 -0.32 -10.59
C ARG A 40 15.10 -0.12 -9.46
N GLN A 41 13.79 -0.17 -9.72
CA GLN A 41 12.79 0.17 -8.71
C GLN A 41 11.60 -0.80 -8.74
N LYS A 42 11.60 -1.77 -7.82
CA LYS A 42 10.51 -2.75 -7.64
C LYS A 42 9.26 -2.05 -7.10
N ARG A 43 8.11 -2.26 -7.74
CA ARG A 43 6.78 -1.81 -7.28
C ARG A 43 5.78 -2.97 -7.34
N PHE A 44 4.70 -2.85 -6.56
CA PHE A 44 3.63 -3.83 -6.52
C PHE A 44 2.31 -3.17 -6.89
N ASP A 45 1.51 -3.83 -7.72
CA ASP A 45 0.10 -3.48 -7.85
C ASP A 45 -0.66 -4.25 -6.77
N VAL A 46 -1.34 -3.53 -5.89
CA VAL A 46 -2.07 -4.07 -4.73
C VAL A 46 -3.56 -3.81 -4.93
N LEU A 47 -4.33 -4.89 -4.86
CA LEU A 47 -5.78 -4.85 -4.88
C LEU A 47 -6.33 -4.64 -3.46
N PHE A 48 -7.09 -3.57 -3.26
CA PHE A 48 -7.87 -3.34 -2.05
C PHE A 48 -9.34 -3.61 -2.33
N ILE A 49 -9.97 -4.39 -1.45
CA ILE A 49 -11.40 -4.71 -1.52
C ILE A 49 -12.10 -3.91 -0.43
N SER A 50 -13.12 -3.14 -0.82
CA SER A 50 -13.93 -2.35 0.11
C SER A 50 -15.41 -2.44 -0.27
N GLU A 51 -16.29 -2.05 0.64
CA GLU A 51 -17.75 -1.98 0.39
C GLU A 51 -18.10 -1.02 -0.76
N ASN A 52 -17.23 -0.04 -1.03
CA ASN A 52 -17.42 0.96 -2.09
C ASN A 52 -16.82 0.53 -3.44
N GLY A 53 -16.30 -0.71 -3.52
CA GLY A 53 -15.67 -1.25 -4.71
C GLY A 53 -14.19 -1.59 -4.52
N ASN A 54 -13.63 -2.15 -5.58
CA ASN A 54 -12.25 -2.62 -5.63
C ASN A 54 -11.34 -1.57 -6.26
N THR A 55 -10.18 -1.32 -5.66
CA THR A 55 -9.16 -0.42 -6.21
C THR A 55 -7.83 -1.12 -6.37
N ILE A 56 -7.10 -0.80 -7.44
CA ILE A 56 -5.71 -1.26 -7.64
C ILE A 56 -4.80 -0.05 -7.53
N GLU A 57 -3.82 -0.13 -6.64
CA GLU A 57 -2.82 0.93 -6.43
C GLU A 57 -1.40 0.38 -6.63
N LYS A 58 -0.54 1.18 -7.26
CA LYS A 58 0.88 0.86 -7.43
C LYS A 58 1.68 1.38 -6.24
N ILE A 59 2.18 0.48 -5.40
CA ILE A 59 2.79 0.79 -4.10
C ILE A 59 4.25 0.32 -4.04
N TRP A 60 5.06 1.13 -3.35
CA TRP A 60 6.45 0.81 -3.07
C TRP A 60 6.59 -0.27 -1.99
N PRO A 61 7.54 -1.22 -2.11
CA PRO A 61 7.74 -2.28 -1.12
C PRO A 61 7.90 -1.76 0.32
N GLY A 62 8.57 -0.62 0.51
CA GLY A 62 8.79 -0.03 1.84
C GLY A 62 7.51 0.47 2.54
N HIS A 63 6.39 0.59 1.82
CA HIS A 63 5.11 1.01 2.38
C HIS A 63 4.18 -0.18 2.67
N LEU A 64 4.61 -1.40 2.32
CA LEU A 64 3.85 -2.63 2.52
C LEU A 64 4.46 -3.45 3.65
N GLN A 65 3.58 -3.98 4.49
CA GLN A 65 3.92 -4.98 5.49
C GLN A 65 3.24 -6.30 5.12
N GLU A 66 4.01 -7.36 4.93
CA GLU A 66 3.49 -8.72 4.70
C GLU A 66 2.77 -9.22 5.96
N LEU A 67 1.57 -9.77 5.78
CA LEU A 67 0.82 -10.43 6.84
C LEU A 67 1.03 -11.94 6.72
N LYS A 68 1.55 -12.57 7.78
CA LYS A 68 1.81 -14.02 7.87
C LYS A 68 0.62 -14.76 8.45
#